data_AF-A0A6C1S533-F1
#
_entry.id   AF-A0A6C1S533-F1
#
_cell.length_a   1.000
_cell.length_b   1.000
_cell.length_c   1.000
_cell.angle_alpha   90.00
_cell.angle_beta   90.00
_cell.angle_gamma   90.00
#
_symmetry.space_group_name_H-M   'P 1'
#
loop_
_entity.id
_entity.type
_entity.pdbx_description
1 polymer ?
#
loop_
_entity_poly.entity_id
_entity_poly.type
_entity_poly.pdbx_seq_one_letter_code
_entity_poly.pdbx_strand_id
1 'polypeptide(L)'
;MSSRFKLHTFTMTFLALAAFLFVMAGCEKDDLVAIRSLDTVEPVIVWRTAETGGVIVANRKLDLVEFGVCYNTTPNPTVEDNIAPGTGLEEIIEASRYEAEFKSTITLLMPGTTYYIRAYVTTGSGTAYGNQLTFTTN
;
A
#
# COMPACT_ATOMS: atom_id res chain seq x y z
N MET A 1 -46.18 16.57 43.83
CA MET A 1 -44.95 15.75 43.94
C MET A 1 -44.87 14.80 42.73
N SER A 2 -44.56 15.29 41.52
CA SER A 2 -44.48 14.43 40.31
C SER A 2 -43.68 15.05 39.15
N SER A 3 -42.88 16.10 39.39
CA SER A 3 -42.13 16.79 38.32
C SER A 3 -40.64 16.43 38.25
N ARG A 4 -40.09 15.67 39.22
CA ARG A 4 -38.67 15.28 39.23
C ARG A 4 -38.36 13.93 38.57
N PHE A 5 -39.37 13.16 38.17
CA PHE A 5 -39.18 11.83 37.60
C PHE A 5 -39.05 11.82 36.06
N LYS A 6 -39.62 12.82 35.36
CA LYS A 6 -39.61 12.90 33.88
C LYS A 6 -38.32 13.47 33.28
N LEU A 7 -37.52 14.21 34.06
CA LEU A 7 -36.30 14.86 33.56
C LEU A 7 -35.11 13.88 33.45
N HIS A 8 -35.07 12.84 34.29
CA HIS A 8 -33.98 11.87 34.31
C HIS A 8 -34.10 10.82 33.20
N THR A 9 -35.33 10.42 32.83
CA THR A 9 -35.57 9.50 31.71
C THR A 9 -35.30 10.17 30.36
N PHE A 10 -35.55 11.47 30.23
CA PHE A 10 -35.36 12.22 28.97
C PHE A 10 -33.88 12.51 28.66
N THR A 11 -33.04 12.71 29.68
CA THR A 11 -31.59 12.89 29.49
C THR A 11 -30.85 11.57 29.23
N MET A 12 -31.34 10.44 29.79
CA MET A 12 -30.75 9.12 29.53
C MET A 12 -31.08 8.56 28.14
N THR A 13 -32.26 8.84 27.59
CA THR A 13 -32.59 8.47 26.20
C THR A 13 -31.86 9.32 25.16
N PHE A 14 -31.57 10.59 25.46
CA PHE A 14 -30.80 11.47 24.57
C PHE A 14 -29.29 11.15 24.58
N LEU A 15 -28.73 10.73 25.72
CA LEU A 15 -27.35 10.23 25.80
C LEU A 15 -27.16 8.89 25.07
N ALA A 16 -28.19 8.03 25.07
CA ALA A 16 -28.16 6.75 24.38
C ALA A 16 -28.22 6.90 22.84
N LEU A 17 -28.96 7.90 22.33
CA LEU A 17 -29.01 8.22 20.89
C LEU A 17 -27.73 8.90 20.39
N ALA A 18 -27.09 9.73 21.21
CA ALA A 18 -25.78 10.32 20.89
C ALA A 18 -24.65 9.28 20.89
N ALA A 19 -24.72 8.28 21.78
CA ALA A 19 -23.79 7.15 21.78
C ALA A 19 -23.99 6.20 20.59
N PHE A 20 -25.21 6.11 20.03
CA PHE A 20 -25.48 5.28 18.86
C PHE A 20 -25.05 5.94 17.53
N LEU A 21 -24.90 7.27 17.51
CA LEU A 21 -24.40 8.02 16.34
C LEU A 21 -22.86 8.15 16.29
N PHE A 22 -22.15 7.70 17.33
CA PHE A 22 -20.68 7.74 17.36
C PHE A 22 -20.01 6.39 17.01
N VAL A 23 -20.79 5.32 16.79
CA VAL A 23 -20.24 3.97 16.56
C VAL A 23 -19.88 3.73 15.09
N MET A 24 -20.26 4.60 14.16
CA MET A 24 -19.92 4.43 12.73
C MET A 24 -18.67 5.21 12.32
N ALA A 25 -17.68 5.34 13.21
CA ALA A 25 -16.29 5.53 12.79
C ALA A 25 -15.65 4.15 12.58
N GLY A 26 -16.22 3.37 11.67
CA GLY A 26 -15.56 2.17 11.13
C GLY A 26 -14.37 2.64 10.30
N CYS A 27 -13.21 2.78 10.94
CA CYS A 27 -11.96 2.97 10.23
C CYS A 27 -11.64 1.66 9.52
N GLU A 28 -11.88 1.58 8.21
CA GLU A 28 -11.59 0.39 7.39
C GLU A 28 -10.07 0.26 7.23
N LYS A 29 -9.40 -0.25 8.27
CA LYS A 29 -7.98 -0.63 8.26
C LYS A 29 -7.82 -2.05 7.73
N ASP A 30 -8.16 -2.27 6.46
CA ASP A 30 -8.08 -3.61 5.87
C ASP A 30 -7.49 -3.64 4.46
N ASP A 31 -6.77 -2.59 4.05
CA ASP A 31 -6.28 -2.47 2.67
C ASP A 31 -5.12 -3.41 2.39
N LEU A 32 -4.31 -3.72 3.41
CA LEU A 32 -3.24 -4.72 3.27
C LEU A 32 -3.79 -6.14 3.11
N VAL A 33 -4.91 -6.46 3.75
CA VAL A 33 -5.59 -7.77 3.59
C VAL A 33 -6.31 -7.86 2.24
N ALA A 34 -6.64 -6.71 1.65
CA ALA A 34 -7.20 -6.65 0.30
C ALA A 34 -6.17 -7.02 -0.78
N ILE A 35 -4.86 -6.88 -0.53
CA ILE A 35 -3.81 -7.29 -1.47
C ILE A 35 -3.69 -8.83 -1.43
N ARG A 36 -4.10 -9.47 -2.52
CA ARG A 36 -4.03 -10.93 -2.69
C ARG A 36 -2.62 -11.38 -3.03
N SER A 37 -1.95 -10.68 -3.94
CA SER A 37 -0.55 -10.92 -4.31
C SER A 37 0.11 -9.63 -4.78
N LEU A 38 1.42 -9.55 -4.57
CA LEU A 38 2.29 -8.52 -5.11
C LEU A 38 3.56 -9.22 -5.55
N ASP A 39 3.83 -9.20 -6.85
CA ASP A 39 4.96 -9.89 -7.45
C ASP A 39 5.90 -8.85 -8.07
N THR A 40 7.18 -8.91 -7.73
CA THR A 40 8.20 -8.04 -8.30
C THR A 40 8.55 -8.51 -9.71
N VAL A 41 8.59 -7.58 -10.66
CA VAL A 41 8.91 -7.89 -12.06
C VAL A 41 10.43 -7.96 -12.26
N GLU A 42 10.91 -8.93 -13.04
CA GLU A 42 12.33 -9.07 -13.35
C GLU A 42 12.91 -7.79 -13.97
N PRO A 43 14.07 -7.32 -13.50
CA PRO A 43 14.65 -6.07 -13.97
C PRO A 43 15.33 -6.25 -15.34
N VAL A 44 15.06 -5.33 -16.26
CA VAL A 44 15.83 -5.16 -17.50
C VAL A 44 16.93 -4.14 -17.25
N ILE A 45 18.19 -4.57 -17.35
CA ILE A 45 19.35 -3.76 -16.98
C ILE A 45 19.94 -3.10 -18.23
N VAL A 46 20.12 -1.78 -18.17
CA VAL A 46 20.76 -1.00 -19.22
C VAL A 46 21.80 -0.09 -18.57
N TRP A 47 23.07 -0.46 -18.63
CA TRP A 47 24.16 0.32 -18.01
C TRP A 47 23.94 0.55 -16.51
N ARG A 48 23.58 1.79 -16.13
CA ARG A 48 23.41 2.27 -14.75
C ARG A 48 21.94 2.40 -14.39
N THR A 49 21.05 1.78 -15.17
CA THR A 49 19.61 1.79 -14.95
C THR A 49 19.05 0.37 -14.93
N ALA A 50 17.96 0.19 -14.19
CA ALA A 50 17.17 -1.03 -14.19
C ALA A 50 15.69 -0.65 -14.33
N GLU A 51 15.04 -1.15 -15.37
CA GLU A 51 13.59 -1.04 -15.55
C GLU A 51 12.93 -2.28 -14.96
N THR A 52 11.99 -2.07 -14.04
CA THR A 52 11.32 -3.13 -13.27
C THR A 52 9.90 -2.63 -12.91
N GLY A 53 9.33 -3.12 -11.82
CA GLY A 53 8.00 -2.79 -11.39
C GLY A 53 7.40 -3.86 -10.49
N GLY A 54 6.08 -3.93 -10.50
CA GLY A 54 5.34 -4.97 -9.80
C GLY A 54 4.00 -5.26 -10.45
N VAL A 55 3.57 -6.50 -10.30
CA VAL A 55 2.20 -6.94 -10.60
C VAL A 55 1.47 -7.08 -9.28
N ILE A 56 0.38 -6.33 -9.12
CA ILE A 56 -0.47 -6.40 -7.94
C ILE A 56 -1.81 -7.02 -8.31
N VAL A 57 -2.27 -7.95 -7.48
CA VAL A 57 -3.65 -8.43 -7.51
C VAL A 57 -4.28 -8.20 -6.15
N ALA A 58 -5.44 -7.56 -6.14
CA ALA A 58 -6.23 -7.26 -4.97
C ALA A 58 -7.63 -7.89 -5.09
N ASN A 59 -8.36 -7.93 -3.98
CA ASN A 59 -9.75 -8.39 -3.92
C ASN A 59 -10.75 -7.24 -4.02
N ARG A 60 -10.29 -6.02 -3.75
CA ARG A 60 -11.07 -4.79 -3.79
C ARG A 60 -10.18 -3.60 -4.13
N LYS A 61 -10.80 -2.43 -4.30
CA LYS A 61 -10.13 -1.15 -4.50
C LYS A 61 -9.22 -0.85 -3.30
N LEU A 62 -8.00 -0.39 -3.58
CA LEU A 62 -7.02 0.01 -2.58
C LEU A 62 -6.93 1.53 -2.53
N ASP A 63 -6.87 2.10 -1.33
CA ASP A 63 -6.47 3.50 -1.14
C ASP A 63 -4.96 3.61 -1.22
N LEU A 64 -4.45 3.67 -2.45
CA LEU A 64 -3.03 3.81 -2.75
C LEU A 64 -2.49 5.16 -2.26
N VAL A 65 -1.43 5.12 -1.46
CA VAL A 65 -0.68 6.29 -1.00
C VAL A 65 0.62 6.43 -1.78
N GLU A 66 1.35 5.32 -1.95
CA GLU A 66 2.63 5.29 -2.63
C GLU A 66 2.89 3.89 -3.18
N PHE A 67 3.62 3.76 -4.27
CA PHE A 67 4.04 2.47 -4.81
C PHE A 67 5.31 2.62 -5.63
N GLY A 68 6.05 1.53 -5.79
CA GLY A 68 7.31 1.55 -6.50
C GLY A 68 8.14 0.31 -6.22
N VAL A 69 9.46 0.46 -6.32
CA VAL A 69 10.43 -0.60 -6.00
C VAL A 69 11.42 -0.08 -4.96
N CYS A 70 11.56 -0.79 -3.84
CA CYS A 70 12.66 -0.56 -2.92
C CYS A 70 13.86 -1.43 -3.31
N TYR A 71 15.07 -0.90 -3.10
CA TYR A 71 16.31 -1.55 -3.50
C TYR A 71 17.49 -1.24 -2.58
N ASN A 72 18.37 -2.22 -2.42
CA ASN A 72 19.61 -2.08 -1.67
C ASN A 72 20.68 -3.07 -2.16
N THR A 73 21.92 -2.89 -1.75
CA THR A 73 23.02 -3.85 -1.91
C THR A 73 23.00 -4.94 -0.83
N THR A 74 22.14 -4.81 0.19
CA THR A 74 21.85 -5.84 1.19
C THR A 74 20.48 -6.48 0.96
N PRO A 75 20.30 -7.76 1.32
CA PRO A 75 19.01 -8.43 1.21
C PRO A 75 17.90 -7.78 2.05
N ASN A 76 16.66 -8.03 1.67
CA ASN A 76 15.40 -7.60 2.24
C ASN A 76 15.22 -6.08 2.27
N PRO A 77 15.35 -5.36 1.12
CA PRO A 77 15.10 -3.93 1.10
C PRO A 77 13.65 -3.61 1.52
N THR A 78 13.48 -2.43 2.09
CA THR A 78 12.23 -1.86 2.59
C THR A 78 12.09 -0.42 2.11
N VAL A 79 10.96 0.22 2.37
CA VAL A 79 10.75 1.64 2.02
C VAL A 79 11.65 2.62 2.78
N GLU A 80 12.35 2.16 3.83
CA GLU A 80 13.36 2.95 4.56
C GLU A 80 14.75 2.94 3.89
N ASP A 81 14.93 2.12 2.85
CA ASP A 81 16.15 2.05 2.03
C ASP A 81 16.07 3.03 0.84
N ASN A 82 16.65 2.65 -0.31
CA ASN A 82 16.44 3.41 -1.53
C ASN A 82 15.13 2.97 -2.18
N ILE A 83 14.38 3.94 -2.71
CA ILE A 83 13.14 3.71 -3.44
C ILE A 83 13.21 4.31 -4.84
N ALA A 84 12.57 3.64 -5.79
CA ALA A 84 12.27 4.18 -7.10
C ALA A 84 10.74 4.23 -7.23
N PRO A 85 10.15 5.42 -7.46
CA PRO A 85 8.70 5.54 -7.54
C PRO A 85 8.15 4.78 -8.75
N GLY A 86 6.93 4.27 -8.62
CA GLY A 86 6.22 3.59 -9.68
C GLY A 86 5.35 4.53 -10.52
N THR A 87 4.96 4.09 -11.71
CA THR A 87 3.93 4.73 -12.55
C THR A 87 2.93 3.69 -13.06
N GLY A 88 1.68 4.09 -13.28
CA GLY A 88 0.66 3.25 -13.94
C GLY A 88 -0.41 2.60 -13.05
N LEU A 89 -0.33 2.67 -11.72
CA LEU A 89 -1.43 2.19 -10.85
C LEU A 89 -2.57 3.21 -10.68
N GLU A 90 -2.33 4.47 -11.00
CA GLU A 90 -3.26 5.59 -10.78
C GLU A 90 -4.53 5.52 -11.65
N GLU A 91 -4.54 4.74 -12.74
CA GLU A 91 -5.70 4.57 -13.64
C GLU A 91 -6.60 3.36 -13.28
N ILE A 92 -6.12 2.42 -12.48
CA ILE A 92 -6.76 1.10 -12.28
C ILE A 92 -7.91 1.15 -11.24
N ILE A 93 -7.99 2.26 -10.50
CA ILE A 93 -8.83 2.42 -9.32
C ILE A 93 -10.35 2.54 -9.65
N GLU A 94 -10.75 2.57 -10.93
CA GLU A 94 -12.17 2.60 -11.33
C GLU A 94 -12.65 1.41 -12.19
N ALA A 95 -11.78 0.52 -12.66
CA ALA A 95 -12.10 -0.30 -13.84
C ALA A 95 -12.21 -1.82 -13.57
N SER A 96 -13.18 -2.29 -12.78
CA SER A 96 -13.70 -3.70 -12.77
C SER A 96 -12.67 -4.85 -12.67
N ARG A 97 -11.38 -4.57 -12.46
CA ARG A 97 -10.25 -5.48 -12.45
C ARG A 97 -9.35 -5.01 -11.32
N TYR A 98 -9.17 -5.86 -10.34
CA TYR A 98 -8.27 -5.61 -9.22
C TYR A 98 -6.87 -6.17 -9.50
N GLU A 99 -6.48 -6.26 -10.77
CA GLU A 99 -5.17 -6.73 -11.22
C GLU A 99 -4.53 -5.66 -12.07
N ALA A 100 -3.25 -5.42 -11.81
CA ALA A 100 -2.52 -4.29 -12.33
C ALA A 100 -1.03 -4.56 -12.43
N GLU A 101 -0.38 -3.91 -13.38
CA GLU A 101 1.07 -3.81 -13.45
C GLU A 101 1.48 -2.34 -13.35
N PHE A 102 2.58 -2.08 -12.65
CA PHE A 102 3.22 -0.77 -12.62
C PHE A 102 4.68 -0.89 -12.99
N LYS A 103 5.24 0.20 -13.48
CA LYS A 103 6.65 0.27 -13.88
C LYS A 103 7.43 1.16 -12.93
N SER A 104 8.71 0.86 -12.75
CA SER A 104 9.64 1.72 -12.02
C SER A 104 11.02 1.69 -12.67
N THR A 105 11.72 2.82 -12.62
CA THR A 105 13.06 2.97 -13.19
C THR A 105 14.05 3.33 -12.09
N ILE A 106 14.96 2.41 -11.80
CA ILE A 106 16.10 2.65 -10.90
C ILE A 106 17.23 3.25 -11.73
N THR A 107 17.86 4.32 -11.25
CA THR A 107 18.93 5.02 -11.96
C THR A 107 20.19 5.14 -11.10
N LEU A 108 21.29 5.61 -11.72
CA LEU A 108 22.57 5.87 -11.06
C LEU A 108 23.24 4.66 -10.41
N LEU A 109 22.87 3.44 -10.79
CA LEU A 109 23.45 2.20 -10.26
C LEU A 109 24.96 2.13 -10.53
N MET A 110 25.71 1.54 -9.58
CA MET A 110 27.14 1.31 -9.75
C MET A 110 27.37 0.06 -10.62
N PRO A 111 28.30 0.06 -11.59
CA PRO A 111 28.65 -1.12 -12.38
C PRO A 111 29.20 -2.28 -11.53
N GLY A 112 29.04 -3.52 -11.98
CA GLY A 112 29.54 -4.72 -11.31
C GLY A 112 29.00 -4.92 -9.89
N THR A 113 27.87 -4.31 -9.54
CA THR A 113 27.31 -4.29 -8.19
C THR A 113 26.02 -5.10 -8.15
N THR A 114 25.88 -5.97 -7.15
CA THR A 114 24.67 -6.76 -6.92
C THR A 114 23.66 -5.95 -6.12
N TYR A 115 22.44 -5.90 -6.63
CA TYR A 115 21.30 -5.24 -6.00
C TYR A 115 20.18 -6.24 -5.74
N TYR A 116 19.49 -6.03 -4.63
CA TYR A 116 18.25 -6.70 -4.24
C TYR A 116 17.12 -5.71 -4.42
N ILE A 117 16.00 -6.17 -4.98
CA ILE A 117 14.83 -5.34 -5.26
C ILE A 117 13.54 -6.00 -4.80
N ARG A 118 12.58 -5.20 -4.37
CA ARG A 118 11.21 -5.62 -4.05
C ARG A 118 10.22 -4.55 -4.49
N ALA A 119 9.17 -4.95 -5.18
CA ALA A 119 7.99 -4.11 -5.37
C ALA A 119 7.37 -3.80 -4.00
N TYR A 120 6.87 -2.57 -3.82
CA TYR A 120 6.10 -2.19 -2.65
C TYR A 120 4.86 -1.39 -3.02
N VAL A 121 3.86 -1.48 -2.15
CA VAL A 121 2.65 -0.65 -2.20
C VAL A 121 2.31 -0.22 -0.77
N THR A 122 2.20 1.09 -0.57
CA THR A 122 1.80 1.72 0.68
C THR A 122 0.36 2.22 0.56
N THR A 123 -0.44 1.91 1.57
CA THR A 123 -1.83 2.33 1.75
C THR A 123 -1.99 3.00 3.11
N GLY A 124 -3.17 3.53 3.43
CA GLY A 124 -3.48 4.02 4.77
C GLY A 124 -3.35 2.96 5.88
N SER A 125 -3.37 1.66 5.51
CA SER A 125 -3.22 0.53 6.42
C SER A 125 -1.77 0.07 6.63
N GLY A 126 -0.82 0.53 5.80
CA GLY A 126 0.60 0.20 5.87
C GLY A 126 1.20 -0.20 4.52
N THR A 127 2.35 -0.89 4.53
CA THR A 127 3.11 -1.25 3.32
C THR A 127 3.15 -2.76 3.09
N ALA A 128 2.71 -3.18 1.91
CA ALA A 128 2.92 -4.54 1.39
C ALA A 128 4.18 -4.59 0.51
N TYR A 129 4.80 -5.76 0.46
CA TYR A 129 6.01 -6.00 -0.32
C TYR A 129 5.86 -7.27 -1.15
N GLY A 130 6.43 -7.24 -2.35
CA GLY A 130 6.53 -8.43 -3.19
C GLY A 130 7.72 -9.32 -2.85
N ASN A 131 7.86 -10.38 -3.66
CA ASN A 131 9.03 -11.26 -3.61
C ASN A 131 10.32 -10.48 -3.91
N GLN A 132 11.41 -10.89 -3.28
CA GLN A 132 12.71 -10.32 -3.58
C GLN A 132 13.28 -10.90 -4.87
N LEU A 133 13.81 -10.03 -5.72
CA LEU A 133 14.67 -10.39 -6.83
C LEU A 133 16.08 -9.82 -6.63
N THR A 134 17.05 -10.40 -7.34
CA THR A 134 18.46 -9.99 -7.29
C THR A 134 19.00 -9.86 -8.71
N PHE A 135 19.80 -8.83 -8.95
CA PHE A 135 20.50 -8.66 -10.22
C PHE A 135 21.87 -8.01 -10.02
N THR A 136 22.75 -8.13 -11.02
CA THR A 136 24.07 -7.50 -11.02
C THR A 136 24.19 -6.61 -12.26
N THR A 137 24.61 -5.36 -12.06
CA THR A 137 24.89 -4.44 -13.16
C THR A 137 26.11 -4.87 -13.97
N ASN A 138 26.05 -4.71 -15.30
CA ASN A 138 27.16 -4.99 -16.22
C ASN A 138 28.20 -3.87 -16.23
#